data_AF-A0A2A2J3N1-F1
#
_entry.id   AF-A0A2A2J3N1-F1
#
_cell.length_a   1.000
_cell.length_b   1.000
_cell.length_c   1.000
_cell.angle_alpha   90.00
_cell.angle_beta   90.00
_cell.angle_gamma   90.00
#
_symmetry.space_group_name_H-M   'P 1'
#
loop_
_entity.id
_entity.type
_entity.pdbx_description
1 polymer ?
#
loop_
_entity_poly.entity_id
_entity_poly.type
_entity_poly.pdbx_seq_one_letter_code
_entity_poly.pdbx_strand_id
1 'polypeptide(L)'
;MNRILAQKAARKGSLMDSVNKFNAMAEQTDASLKKNPYSDTYSIQQFDKEATDYGRPPTGSQTEARGIKASVHVCNEVLYLCEIISQNASGEEPHKYIEFGKLFYIYSFISDKLVGMLLRARKYGLVDFEGEMLYQRQDDKKLITMQMSLAEIRECLKPSGDPRNCIQIVRKNQTSTDSTPGQPKSNAKPAQAENAEKKPAPKKSANSNLSNNPHMKKDANEPKAPPPSFCSQYI
;
A
#
# COMPACT_ATOMS: atom_id res chain seq x y z
N MET A 1 -21.51 34.68 -50.44
CA MET A 1 -20.12 34.73 -50.97
C MET A 1 -19.16 34.73 -49.79
N ASN A 2 -18.62 33.56 -49.46
CA ASN A 2 -17.17 33.24 -49.45
C ASN A 2 -16.35 34.05 -48.42
N ARG A 3 -16.06 33.48 -47.24
CA ARG A 3 -14.78 32.80 -46.89
C ARG A 3 -13.55 33.60 -47.36
N ILE A 4 -12.71 34.06 -46.42
CA ILE A 4 -11.24 33.85 -46.42
C ILE A 4 -10.54 34.60 -45.24
N LEU A 5 -10.04 33.80 -44.30
CA LEU A 5 -8.73 33.88 -43.63
C LEU A 5 -8.31 35.14 -42.84
N ALA A 6 -8.43 35.06 -41.52
CA ALA A 6 -7.37 35.46 -40.61
C ALA A 6 -6.98 34.28 -39.70
N GLN A 7 -6.60 33.16 -40.34
CA GLN A 7 -5.68 32.21 -39.73
C GLN A 7 -4.25 32.71 -40.00
N LYS A 8 -3.33 32.42 -39.05
CA LYS A 8 -1.85 32.52 -39.11
C LYS A 8 -1.31 33.86 -38.55
N ALA A 9 -0.51 33.92 -37.48
CA ALA A 9 0.48 32.96 -36.99
C ALA A 9 0.63 33.02 -35.47
N ALA A 10 0.42 31.88 -34.79
CA ALA A 10 1.07 31.61 -33.52
C ALA A 10 2.59 31.70 -33.76
N ARG A 11 3.22 32.78 -33.28
CA ARG A 11 4.67 32.93 -33.42
C ARG A 11 5.35 31.81 -32.64
N LYS A 12 6.27 31.14 -33.34
CA LYS A 12 7.27 30.21 -32.82
C LYS A 12 7.87 30.77 -31.52
N GLY A 13 8.07 29.89 -30.54
CA GLY A 13 8.53 30.22 -29.19
C GLY A 13 9.68 31.22 -29.18
N SER A 14 9.60 32.18 -28.26
CA SER A 14 10.60 33.22 -28.05
C SER A 14 11.95 32.59 -27.69
N LEU A 15 13.07 33.25 -28.03
CA LEU A 15 14.39 32.89 -27.52
C LEU A 15 14.35 32.70 -25.99
N MET A 16 13.57 33.55 -25.31
CA MET A 16 13.36 33.48 -23.88
C MET A 16 12.69 32.19 -23.42
N ASP A 17 11.74 31.63 -24.20
CA ASP A 17 11.11 30.35 -23.88
C ASP A 17 12.10 29.18 -23.96
N SER A 18 13.06 29.27 -24.89
CA SER A 18 14.11 28.26 -25.05
C SER A 18 15.14 28.34 -23.92
N VAL A 19 15.51 29.56 -23.52
CA VAL A 19 16.39 29.80 -22.35
C VAL A 19 15.71 29.32 -21.07
N ASN A 20 14.42 29.63 -20.86
CA ASN A 20 13.68 29.17 -19.70
C ASN A 20 13.59 27.64 -19.63
N LYS A 21 13.36 26.97 -20.76
CA LYS A 21 13.37 25.49 -20.83
C LYS A 21 14.74 24.92 -20.52
N PHE A 22 15.81 25.53 -21.04
CA PHE A 22 17.18 25.10 -20.77
C PHE A 22 17.51 25.22 -19.29
N ASN A 23 17.19 26.35 -18.67
CA ASN A 23 17.41 26.57 -17.24
C ASN A 23 16.60 25.58 -16.39
N ALA A 24 15.32 25.37 -16.71
CA ALA A 24 14.49 24.39 -16.01
C ALA A 24 15.03 22.95 -16.14
N MET A 25 15.58 22.59 -17.31
CA MET A 25 16.21 21.30 -17.53
C MET A 25 17.53 21.16 -16.76
N ALA A 26 18.34 22.22 -16.69
CA ALA A 26 19.55 22.26 -15.89
C ALA A 26 19.22 22.07 -14.39
N GLU A 27 18.23 22.80 -13.87
CA GLU A 27 17.77 22.67 -12.48
C GLU A 27 17.24 21.26 -12.17
N GLN A 28 16.46 20.67 -13.07
CA GLN A 28 15.96 19.30 -12.91
C GLN A 28 17.10 18.26 -12.92
N THR A 29 18.07 18.46 -13.81
CA THR A 29 19.25 17.58 -13.93
C THR A 29 20.10 17.68 -12.67
N ASP A 30 20.41 18.89 -12.20
CA ASP A 30 21.16 19.12 -10.97
C ASP A 30 20.45 18.52 -9.76
N ALA A 31 19.13 18.68 -9.66
CA ALA A 31 18.34 18.06 -8.60
C ALA A 31 18.36 16.52 -8.65
N SER A 32 18.39 15.93 -9.84
CA SER A 32 18.49 14.47 -10.03
C SER A 32 19.88 13.94 -9.69
N LEU A 33 20.94 14.63 -10.14
CA LEU A 33 22.33 14.29 -9.87
C LEU A 33 22.65 14.32 -8.38
N LYS A 34 22.18 15.35 -7.66
CA LYS A 34 22.32 15.44 -6.18
C LYS A 34 21.74 14.25 -5.42
N LYS A 35 20.75 13.56 -6.00
CA LYS A 35 20.08 12.39 -5.43
C LYS A 35 20.67 11.06 -5.90
N ASN A 36 21.43 11.05 -6.99
CA ASN A 36 21.99 9.87 -7.61
C ASN A 36 23.31 9.46 -6.92
N PRO A 37 23.41 8.29 -6.28
CA PRO A 37 24.63 7.86 -5.58
C PRO A 37 25.85 7.68 -6.48
N TYR A 38 25.68 7.65 -7.80
CA TYR A 38 26.76 7.54 -8.79
C TYR A 38 27.20 8.88 -9.38
N SER A 39 26.69 10.01 -8.86
CA SER A 39 27.09 11.35 -9.31
C SER A 39 28.14 11.96 -8.38
N ASP A 40 29.07 12.71 -8.96
CA ASP A 40 30.07 13.47 -8.19
C ASP A 40 29.44 14.54 -7.27
N THR A 41 28.24 15.03 -7.59
CA THR A 41 27.50 16.02 -6.79
C THR A 41 26.50 15.40 -5.82
N TYR A 42 26.58 14.08 -5.61
CA TYR A 42 25.70 13.35 -4.72
C TYR A 42 25.79 13.85 -3.27
N SER A 43 24.63 13.96 -2.64
CA SER A 43 24.51 14.25 -1.20
C SER A 43 23.60 13.22 -0.55
N ILE A 44 23.95 12.81 0.66
CA ILE A 44 23.12 11.88 1.45
C ILE A 44 21.81 12.58 1.78
N GLN A 45 20.69 12.04 1.27
CA GLN A 45 19.36 12.57 1.54
C GLN A 45 18.97 12.29 2.99
N GLN A 46 18.67 13.33 3.75
CA GLN A 46 18.08 13.22 5.08
C GLN A 46 16.56 13.22 4.92
N PHE A 47 15.91 12.20 5.47
CA PHE A 47 14.45 12.11 5.46
C PHE A 47 13.92 12.26 6.86
N ASP A 48 12.88 13.08 7.01
CA ASP A 48 12.10 13.14 8.23
C ASP A 48 11.12 11.96 8.26
N LYS A 49 11.21 11.14 9.30
CA LYS A 49 10.36 9.94 9.47
C LYS A 49 8.97 10.29 9.97
N GLU A 50 8.82 11.44 10.60
CA GLU A 50 7.55 11.93 11.15
C GLU A 50 6.74 12.71 10.11
N ALA A 51 7.33 13.00 8.95
CA ALA A 51 6.65 13.68 7.86
C ALA A 51 5.52 12.82 7.26
N THR A 52 4.36 13.44 6.98
CA THR A 52 3.16 12.77 6.46
C THR A 52 3.39 12.09 5.11
N ASP A 53 4.31 12.62 4.30
CA ASP A 53 4.70 12.14 2.98
C ASP A 53 5.89 11.15 3.02
N TYR A 54 6.45 10.86 4.21
CA TYR A 54 7.51 9.88 4.34
C TYR A 54 7.05 8.48 3.89
N GLY A 55 7.85 7.85 3.03
CA GLY A 55 7.52 6.54 2.44
C GLY A 55 6.33 6.56 1.47
N ARG A 56 5.85 7.74 1.06
CA ARG A 56 4.80 7.89 0.04
C ARG A 56 5.40 8.30 -1.30
N PRO A 57 4.81 7.85 -2.43
CA PRO A 57 5.21 8.38 -3.73
C PRO A 57 4.87 9.88 -3.82
N PRO A 58 5.67 10.67 -4.57
CA PRO A 58 5.34 12.08 -4.78
C PRO A 58 3.95 12.23 -5.44
N THR A 59 3.18 13.21 -4.98
CA THR A 59 1.86 13.50 -5.55
C THR A 59 1.97 13.89 -7.02
N GLY A 60 1.09 13.35 -7.86
CA GLY A 60 1.10 13.48 -9.31
C GLY A 60 2.15 12.61 -10.02
N SER A 61 2.92 11.80 -9.29
CA SER A 61 3.92 10.92 -9.92
C SER A 61 3.28 9.70 -10.58
N GLN A 62 3.98 9.13 -11.56
CA GLN A 62 3.58 7.86 -12.18
C GLN A 62 3.53 6.71 -11.16
N THR A 63 4.34 6.77 -10.10
CA THR A 63 4.32 5.76 -9.03
C THR A 63 3.04 5.86 -8.21
N GLU A 64 2.58 7.06 -7.88
CA GLU A 64 1.30 7.28 -7.22
C GLU A 64 0.14 6.76 -8.09
N ALA A 65 0.11 7.16 -9.38
CA ALA A 65 -0.92 6.71 -10.31
C ALA A 65 -0.98 5.17 -10.44
N ARG A 66 0.18 4.50 -10.49
CA ARG A 66 0.26 3.03 -10.46
C ARG A 66 -0.23 2.44 -9.14
N GLY A 67 0.11 3.05 -8.01
CA GLY A 67 -0.37 2.64 -6.68
C GLY A 67 -1.89 2.72 -6.56
N ILE A 68 -2.49 3.81 -7.05
CA ILE A 68 -3.95 3.98 -7.09
C ILE A 68 -4.59 2.96 -8.03
N LYS A 69 -4.03 2.72 -9.22
CA LYS A 69 -4.55 1.71 -10.13
C LYS A 69 -4.49 0.30 -9.51
N ALA A 70 -3.40 -0.02 -8.82
CA ALA A 70 -3.25 -1.28 -8.10
C ALA A 70 -4.25 -1.39 -6.95
N SER A 71 -4.57 -0.30 -6.25
CA SER A 71 -5.56 -0.33 -5.16
C SER A 71 -6.96 -0.67 -5.66
N VAL A 72 -7.37 -0.09 -6.80
CA VAL A 72 -8.64 -0.45 -7.48
C VAL A 72 -8.65 -1.92 -7.89
N HIS A 73 -7.58 -2.41 -8.52
CA HIS A 73 -7.49 -3.81 -8.92
C HIS A 73 -7.62 -4.76 -7.73
N VAL A 74 -6.92 -4.46 -6.63
CA VAL A 74 -6.98 -5.22 -5.39
C VAL A 74 -8.37 -5.20 -4.74
N CYS A 75 -9.05 -4.07 -4.78
CA CYS A 75 -10.42 -3.95 -4.27
C CYS A 75 -11.37 -4.88 -5.04
N ASN A 76 -11.24 -4.91 -6.37
CA ASN A 76 -12.06 -5.77 -7.23
C ASN A 76 -11.77 -7.27 -6.99
N GLU A 77 -10.51 -7.64 -6.78
CA GLU A 77 -10.15 -9.03 -6.45
C GLU A 77 -10.76 -9.50 -5.12
N VAL A 78 -10.78 -8.63 -4.11
CA VAL A 78 -11.43 -8.94 -2.82
C VAL A 78 -12.94 -9.07 -3.00
N LEU A 79 -13.57 -8.20 -3.78
CA LEU A 79 -15.00 -8.31 -4.08
C LEU A 79 -15.32 -9.62 -4.80
N TYR A 80 -14.54 -9.94 -5.84
CA TYR A 80 -14.71 -11.15 -6.62
C TYR A 80 -14.53 -12.42 -5.77
N LEU A 81 -13.55 -12.44 -4.86
CA LEU A 81 -13.39 -13.51 -3.89
C LEU A 81 -14.67 -13.71 -3.05
N CYS A 82 -15.25 -12.63 -2.52
CA CYS A 82 -16.50 -12.71 -1.76
C CYS A 82 -17.69 -13.19 -2.62
N GLU A 83 -17.73 -12.86 -3.90
CA GLU A 83 -18.75 -13.38 -4.83
C GLU A 83 -18.61 -14.89 -5.05
N ILE A 84 -17.40 -15.38 -5.30
CA ILE A 84 -17.12 -16.80 -5.47
C ILE A 84 -17.48 -17.59 -4.20
N ILE A 85 -17.13 -17.06 -3.03
CA ILE A 85 -17.53 -17.66 -1.74
C ILE A 85 -19.06 -17.67 -1.64
N SER A 86 -19.74 -16.55 -1.83
CA SER A 86 -21.21 -16.47 -1.68
C SER A 86 -21.99 -17.41 -2.60
N GLN A 87 -21.47 -17.71 -3.80
CA GLN A 87 -22.07 -18.65 -4.76
C GLN A 87 -21.84 -20.12 -4.39
N ASN A 88 -20.72 -20.46 -3.76
CA ASN A 88 -20.30 -21.85 -3.51
C ASN A 88 -20.39 -22.27 -2.04
N ALA A 89 -20.61 -21.31 -1.14
CA ALA A 89 -20.73 -21.49 0.29
C ALA A 89 -22.08 -22.13 0.67
N SER A 90 -22.06 -22.75 1.84
CA SER A 90 -23.24 -23.26 2.52
C SER A 90 -23.61 -22.36 3.68
N GLY A 91 -24.86 -22.43 4.14
CA GLY A 91 -25.39 -21.61 5.22
C GLY A 91 -26.29 -20.47 4.74
N GLU A 92 -26.81 -19.73 5.71
CA GLU A 92 -27.72 -18.60 5.49
C GLU A 92 -26.95 -17.28 5.58
N GLU A 93 -27.44 -16.27 4.85
CA GLU A 93 -26.89 -14.92 4.92
C GLU A 93 -27.26 -14.29 6.29
N PRO A 94 -26.35 -13.55 6.96
CA PRO A 94 -25.07 -12.99 6.50
C PRO A 94 -23.83 -13.88 6.71
N HIS A 95 -23.94 -15.00 7.42
CA HIS A 95 -22.79 -15.82 7.85
C HIS A 95 -22.62 -17.10 7.01
N LYS A 96 -22.41 -16.92 5.70
CA LYS A 96 -22.08 -18.04 4.80
C LYS A 96 -20.69 -18.59 5.08
N TYR A 97 -20.49 -19.90 4.92
CA TYR A 97 -19.19 -20.54 5.10
C TYR A 97 -18.87 -21.54 3.99
N ILE A 98 -17.57 -21.69 3.70
CA ILE A 98 -17.05 -22.66 2.74
C ILE A 98 -15.80 -23.34 3.28
N GLU A 99 -15.61 -24.61 2.98
CA GLU A 99 -14.36 -25.32 3.27
C GLU A 99 -13.22 -24.82 2.37
N PHE A 100 -12.03 -24.63 2.95
CA PHE A 100 -10.86 -24.13 2.23
C PHE A 100 -10.51 -25.01 1.03
N GLY A 101 -10.56 -26.34 1.15
CA GLY A 101 -10.20 -27.25 0.06
C GLY A 101 -11.09 -27.05 -1.16
N LYS A 102 -12.40 -26.90 -0.94
CA LYS A 102 -13.38 -26.61 -2.01
C LYS A 102 -13.12 -25.25 -2.63
N LEU A 103 -12.92 -24.21 -1.81
CA LEU A 103 -12.63 -22.86 -2.31
C LEU A 103 -11.33 -22.84 -3.10
N PHE A 104 -10.28 -23.47 -2.60
CA PHE A 104 -8.98 -23.57 -3.27
C PHE A 104 -9.08 -24.26 -4.62
N TYR A 105 -9.80 -25.38 -4.70
CA TYR A 105 -10.02 -26.08 -5.95
C TYR A 105 -10.69 -25.17 -7.00
N ILE A 106 -11.78 -24.50 -6.64
CA ILE A 106 -12.49 -23.57 -7.54
C ILE A 106 -11.59 -22.41 -7.95
N TYR A 107 -10.92 -21.78 -6.98
CA TYR A 107 -10.10 -20.59 -7.22
C TYR A 107 -8.81 -20.91 -7.97
N SER A 108 -8.30 -22.15 -7.92
CA SER A 108 -7.09 -22.57 -8.63
C SER A 108 -7.18 -22.40 -10.16
N PHE A 109 -8.39 -22.47 -10.73
CA PHE A 109 -8.64 -22.21 -12.15
C PHE A 109 -8.70 -20.72 -12.49
N ILE A 110 -8.85 -19.87 -11.47
CA ILE A 110 -9.00 -18.42 -11.61
C ILE A 110 -7.65 -17.73 -11.34
N SER A 111 -7.03 -18.02 -10.19
CA SER A 111 -5.74 -17.44 -9.79
C SER A 111 -5.07 -18.22 -8.65
N ASP A 112 -3.73 -18.16 -8.63
CA ASP A 112 -2.84 -18.62 -7.57
C ASP A 112 -2.79 -17.73 -6.31
N LYS A 113 -3.55 -16.62 -6.26
CA LYS A 113 -3.47 -15.60 -5.19
C LYS A 113 -4.44 -15.81 -4.02
N LEU A 114 -5.14 -16.94 -3.93
CA LEU A 114 -6.27 -17.12 -3.00
C LEU A 114 -5.94 -16.76 -1.54
N VAL A 115 -4.88 -17.35 -0.97
CA VAL A 115 -4.52 -17.15 0.45
C VAL A 115 -4.19 -15.68 0.72
N GLY A 116 -3.49 -15.02 -0.21
CA GLY A 116 -3.20 -13.59 -0.12
C GLY A 116 -4.46 -12.72 -0.16
N MET A 117 -5.44 -13.09 -0.99
CA MET A 117 -6.72 -12.38 -1.04
C MET A 117 -7.58 -12.62 0.20
N LEU A 118 -7.56 -13.84 0.77
CA LEU A 118 -8.22 -14.16 2.02
C LEU A 118 -7.66 -13.35 3.20
N LEU A 119 -6.33 -13.28 3.33
CA LEU A 119 -5.66 -12.43 4.33
C LEU A 119 -6.03 -10.96 4.17
N ARG A 120 -6.14 -10.50 2.92
CA ARG A 120 -6.55 -9.12 2.65
C ARG A 120 -8.01 -8.88 3.01
N ALA A 121 -8.93 -9.77 2.67
CA ALA A 121 -10.33 -9.68 3.06
C ALA A 121 -10.49 -9.71 4.59
N ARG A 122 -9.70 -10.54 5.28
CA ARG A 122 -9.65 -10.60 6.75
C ARG A 122 -9.17 -9.31 7.39
N LYS A 123 -8.15 -8.64 6.82
CA LYS A 123 -7.69 -7.32 7.32
C LYS A 123 -8.84 -6.31 7.43
N TYR A 124 -9.85 -6.43 6.57
CA TYR A 124 -11.03 -5.57 6.53
C TYR A 124 -12.25 -6.20 7.24
N GLY A 125 -12.11 -7.37 7.86
CA GLY A 125 -13.20 -8.03 8.58
C GLY A 125 -14.34 -8.53 7.69
N LEU A 126 -14.05 -8.84 6.42
CA LEU A 126 -15.05 -9.39 5.48
C LEU A 126 -15.18 -10.91 5.60
N VAL A 127 -14.06 -11.56 5.94
CA VAL A 127 -13.91 -13.01 6.01
C VAL A 127 -13.08 -13.35 7.24
N ASP A 128 -13.43 -14.45 7.89
CA ASP A 128 -12.66 -15.02 8.98
C ASP A 128 -12.35 -16.51 8.73
N PHE A 129 -11.21 -16.98 9.25
CA PHE A 129 -10.79 -18.38 9.19
C PHE A 129 -9.70 -18.64 10.23
N GLU A 130 -9.41 -19.90 10.54
CA GLU A 130 -8.39 -20.24 11.54
C GLU A 130 -6.97 -20.25 10.96
N GLY A 131 -6.06 -19.51 11.60
CA GLY A 131 -4.63 -19.46 11.26
C GLY A 131 -4.25 -18.42 10.20
N GLU A 132 -2.95 -18.20 10.03
CA GLU A 132 -2.40 -17.26 9.04
C GLU A 132 -2.13 -17.93 7.68
N MET A 133 -1.67 -19.18 7.72
CA MET A 133 -1.32 -19.97 6.56
C MET A 133 -2.34 -21.09 6.37
N LEU A 134 -2.68 -21.36 5.11
CA LEU A 134 -3.53 -22.47 4.70
C LEU A 134 -2.79 -23.30 3.65
N TYR A 135 -2.61 -24.58 3.93
CA TYR A 135 -1.91 -25.52 3.07
C TYR A 135 -2.90 -26.53 2.47
N GLN A 136 -2.78 -26.75 1.16
CA GLN A 136 -3.57 -27.76 0.45
C GLN A 136 -3.39 -29.14 1.11
N ARG A 137 -4.45 -29.96 1.15
CA ARG A 137 -4.52 -31.31 1.74
C ARG A 137 -4.43 -31.36 3.27
N GLN A 138 -3.78 -30.40 3.90
CA GLN A 138 -3.69 -30.30 5.36
C GLN A 138 -4.89 -29.53 5.93
N ASP A 139 -5.18 -28.37 5.36
CA ASP A 139 -6.15 -27.42 5.87
C ASP A 139 -7.49 -27.44 5.13
N ASP A 140 -7.72 -28.45 4.28
CA ASP A 140 -8.88 -28.51 3.38
C ASP A 140 -10.23 -28.37 4.11
N LYS A 141 -10.30 -28.87 5.35
CA LYS A 141 -11.52 -28.84 6.19
C LYS A 141 -11.69 -27.55 6.99
N LYS A 142 -10.74 -26.61 6.94
CA LYS A 142 -10.88 -25.33 7.64
C LYS A 142 -11.99 -24.50 7.01
N LEU A 143 -12.83 -23.93 7.85
CA LEU A 143 -13.95 -23.11 7.41
C LEU A 143 -13.50 -21.67 7.18
N ILE A 144 -13.95 -21.14 6.06
CA ILE A 144 -13.82 -19.74 5.68
C ILE A 144 -15.22 -19.14 5.76
N THR A 145 -15.42 -18.27 6.74
CA THR A 145 -16.71 -17.70 7.10
C THR A 145 -16.79 -16.26 6.64
N MET A 146 -17.82 -15.90 5.89
CA MET A 146 -18.15 -14.51 5.56
C MET A 146 -18.76 -13.83 6.79
N GLN A 147 -18.31 -12.62 7.09
CA GLN A 147 -18.78 -11.82 8.22
C GLN A 147 -19.88 -10.82 7.85
N MET A 148 -20.12 -10.65 6.54
CA MET A 148 -21.10 -9.69 6.01
C MET A 148 -21.79 -10.29 4.78
N SER A 149 -23.01 -9.83 4.51
CA SER A 149 -23.73 -10.23 3.29
C SER A 149 -23.03 -9.70 2.03
N LEU A 150 -23.24 -10.36 0.89
CA LEU A 150 -22.64 -9.91 -0.38
C LEU A 150 -23.18 -8.52 -0.79
N ALA A 151 -24.44 -8.24 -0.49
CA ALA A 151 -25.07 -6.96 -0.76
C ALA A 151 -24.39 -5.82 0.02
N GLU A 152 -24.14 -6.01 1.31
CA GLU A 152 -23.44 -5.02 2.14
C GLU A 152 -21.99 -4.83 1.70
N ILE A 153 -21.29 -5.90 1.33
CA ILE A 153 -19.91 -5.81 0.84
C ILE A 153 -19.83 -4.92 -0.40
N ARG A 154 -20.75 -5.11 -1.37
CA ARG A 154 -20.79 -4.30 -2.60
C ARG A 154 -21.01 -2.81 -2.32
N GLU A 155 -21.79 -2.48 -1.30
CA GLU A 155 -22.05 -1.09 -0.94
C GLU A 155 -20.89 -0.45 -0.16
N CYS A 156 -20.29 -1.19 0.76
CA CYS A 156 -19.32 -0.65 1.71
C CYS A 156 -17.88 -0.67 1.17
N LEU A 157 -17.52 -1.63 0.32
CA LEU A 157 -16.15 -1.85 -0.15
C LEU A 157 -15.80 -0.87 -1.27
N LYS A 158 -14.87 0.05 -1.01
CA LYS A 158 -14.42 1.05 -1.99
C LYS A 158 -12.89 1.14 -2.04
N PRO A 159 -12.31 1.42 -3.23
CA PRO A 159 -10.90 1.77 -3.30
C PRO A 159 -10.68 3.13 -2.62
N SER A 160 -9.69 3.22 -1.73
CA SER A 160 -9.46 4.44 -0.94
C SER A 160 -8.83 5.59 -1.74
N GLY A 161 -8.21 5.29 -2.89
CA GLY A 161 -7.38 6.26 -3.61
C GLY A 161 -6.02 6.56 -2.95
N ASP A 162 -5.70 5.96 -1.80
CA ASP A 162 -4.37 6.04 -1.17
C ASP A 162 -3.52 4.81 -1.56
N PRO A 163 -2.30 4.99 -2.12
CA PRO A 163 -1.37 3.89 -2.37
C PRO A 163 -1.02 3.04 -1.13
N ARG A 164 -1.08 3.62 0.08
CA ARG A 164 -0.77 2.91 1.33
C ARG A 164 -1.94 2.08 1.85
N ASN A 165 -3.13 2.67 1.86
CA ASN A 165 -4.35 2.07 2.37
C ASN A 165 -5.30 1.77 1.21
N CYS A 166 -5.08 0.69 0.48
CA CYS A 166 -5.74 0.46 -0.80
C CYS A 166 -7.28 0.41 -0.76
N ILE A 167 -7.87 -0.08 0.33
CA ILE A 167 -9.31 -0.33 0.45
C ILE A 167 -9.83 0.42 1.68
N GLN A 168 -11.01 1.00 1.55
CA GLN A 168 -11.78 1.62 2.63
C GLN A 168 -13.15 0.93 2.75
N ILE A 169 -13.58 0.65 3.98
CA ILE A 169 -14.95 0.22 4.27
C ILE A 169 -15.74 1.44 4.75
N VAL A 170 -16.77 1.82 4.00
CA VAL A 170 -17.70 2.85 4.40
C VAL A 170 -18.89 2.19 5.09
N ARG A 171 -18.93 2.20 6.42
CA ARG A 171 -20.12 1.74 7.16
C ARG A 171 -21.14 2.87 7.21
N LYS A 172 -22.38 2.60 6.77
CA LYS A 172 -23.52 3.45 7.14
C LYS A 172 -23.78 3.23 8.62
N ASN A 173 -23.54 4.23 9.46
CA ASN A 173 -23.98 4.18 10.85
C ASN A 173 -25.50 3.96 10.83
N GLN A 174 -25.95 2.86 11.44
CA GLN A 174 -27.35 2.68 11.76
C GLN A 174 -27.75 3.84 12.68
N THR A 175 -28.75 4.61 12.28
CA THR A 175 -29.44 5.57 13.12
C THR A 175 -29.92 4.85 14.38
N SER A 176 -29.42 5.29 15.53
CA SER A 176 -29.93 4.98 16.86
C SER A 176 -31.42 5.37 16.95
N THR A 177 -32.31 4.40 16.81
CA THR A 177 -33.68 4.49 17.34
C THR A 177 -33.69 3.82 18.69
N ASP A 178 -33.23 4.54 19.71
CA ASP A 178 -33.67 4.25 21.07
C ASP A 178 -33.89 5.58 21.79
N SER A 179 -35.09 6.12 21.60
CA SER A 179 -35.62 7.25 22.36
C SER A 179 -36.91 6.80 23.02
N THR A 180 -36.80 6.23 24.23
CA THR A 180 -37.89 6.23 25.20
C THR A 180 -37.42 6.91 26.49
N PRO A 181 -38.16 7.92 27.02
CA PRO A 181 -37.73 8.72 28.17
C PRO A 181 -38.11 8.06 29.50
N GLY A 182 -37.17 7.99 30.44
CA GLY A 182 -37.39 7.57 31.82
C GLY A 182 -36.38 8.24 32.77
N GLN A 183 -36.90 9.01 33.72
CA GLN A 183 -36.21 9.97 34.59
C GLN A 183 -35.63 9.32 35.90
N PRO A 184 -34.97 10.08 36.82
CA PRO A 184 -33.60 9.83 37.34
C PRO A 184 -33.53 9.27 38.78
N LYS A 185 -32.27 9.03 39.25
CA LYS A 185 -31.69 8.93 40.63
C LYS A 185 -30.80 7.67 40.73
N SER A 186 -29.67 7.56 41.45
CA SER A 186 -28.96 8.36 42.46
C SER A 186 -27.56 7.77 42.70
N ASN A 187 -26.63 8.61 43.16
CA ASN A 187 -25.24 8.38 43.61
C ASN A 187 -24.93 7.05 44.35
N ALA A 188 -23.73 6.50 44.15
CA ALA A 188 -22.75 6.22 45.23
C ALA A 188 -21.40 5.68 44.70
N LYS A 189 -20.32 6.33 45.14
CA LYS A 189 -18.92 5.85 45.17
C LYS A 189 -18.80 4.78 46.29
N PRO A 190 -17.84 3.84 46.25
CA PRO A 190 -16.65 4.05 47.09
C PRO A 190 -15.33 3.63 46.43
N ALA A 191 -14.26 4.22 46.95
CA ALA A 191 -12.86 3.95 46.64
C ALA A 191 -12.19 3.24 47.83
N GLN A 192 -11.29 2.30 47.58
CA GLN A 192 -10.14 1.86 48.40
C GLN A 192 -9.11 1.26 47.39
N ALA A 193 -7.87 1.71 47.15
CA ALA A 193 -6.71 2.13 47.96
C ALA A 193 -5.91 0.97 48.58
N GLU A 194 -4.72 0.67 48.02
CA GLU A 194 -3.45 0.13 48.62
C GLU A 194 -2.57 -0.49 47.52
N ASN A 195 -1.24 -0.46 47.49
CA ASN A 195 -0.19 0.34 48.14
C ASN A 195 1.12 0.09 47.34
N ALA A 196 2.07 1.02 47.43
CA ALA A 196 3.32 1.06 46.70
C ALA A 196 4.51 0.45 47.47
N GLU A 197 5.56 -0.03 46.79
CA GLU A 197 6.96 0.04 47.27
C GLU A 197 7.95 -0.11 46.09
N LYS A 198 9.24 0.24 46.28
CA LYS A 198 10.07 1.08 45.40
C LYS A 198 11.54 0.61 45.34
N LYS A 199 12.08 0.41 44.10
CA LYS A 199 13.50 0.60 43.61
C LYS A 199 14.67 -0.19 44.30
N PRO A 200 15.95 -0.18 43.81
CA PRO A 200 16.56 0.41 42.60
C PRO A 200 17.57 -0.47 41.78
N ALA A 201 18.05 0.10 40.67
CA ALA A 201 19.07 -0.37 39.71
C ALA A 201 20.52 -0.50 40.27
N PRO A 202 21.50 -0.98 39.48
CA PRO A 202 22.39 -0.01 38.82
C PRO A 202 22.92 -0.39 37.40
N LYS A 203 23.53 0.63 36.78
CA LYS A 203 24.16 0.72 35.45
C LYS A 203 25.58 0.11 35.42
N LYS A 204 26.04 -0.36 34.23
CA LYS A 204 27.44 -0.35 33.73
C LYS A 204 27.36 -0.39 32.18
N SER A 205 27.79 0.59 31.39
CA SER A 205 29.12 1.19 31.16
C SER A 205 30.08 0.32 30.32
N ALA A 206 30.29 0.79 29.08
CA ALA A 206 31.52 0.85 28.28
C ALA A 206 32.24 -0.44 27.80
N ASN A 207 32.42 -0.53 26.47
CA ASN A 207 33.71 -0.56 25.73
C ASN A 207 33.43 -1.08 24.29
N SER A 208 33.49 -0.26 23.23
CA SER A 208 34.71 0.08 22.47
C SER A 208 35.71 -1.07 22.35
N ASN A 209 35.83 -1.65 21.17
CA ASN A 209 37.13 -2.07 20.65
C ASN A 209 37.13 -2.14 19.12
N LEU A 210 37.94 -1.25 18.55
CA LEU A 210 38.54 -1.37 17.23
C LEU A 210 39.32 -2.69 17.14
N SER A 211 39.26 -3.35 15.99
CA SER A 211 40.40 -4.10 15.48
C SER A 211 40.62 -3.72 14.03
N ASN A 212 41.61 -2.85 13.83
CA ASN A 212 42.28 -2.65 12.56
C ASN A 212 43.04 -3.92 12.18
N ASN A 213 43.13 -4.23 10.88
CA ASN A 213 44.42 -4.55 10.25
C ASN A 213 44.36 -4.33 8.73
N PRO A 214 45.50 -4.06 8.07
CA PRO A 214 45.62 -3.27 6.85
C PRO A 214 46.13 -4.09 5.66
N HIS A 215 46.32 -3.39 4.53
CA HIS A 215 47.12 -3.78 3.34
C HIS A 215 46.39 -4.72 2.35
N MET A 216 46.26 -4.41 1.06
CA MET A 216 47.30 -3.98 0.12
C MET A 216 46.85 -2.93 -0.92
N LYS A 217 47.85 -2.20 -1.40
CA LYS A 217 47.82 -1.18 -2.46
C LYS A 217 47.93 -1.81 -3.86
N LYS A 218 47.45 -1.03 -4.86
CA LYS A 218 47.95 -0.87 -6.25
C LYS A 218 47.59 -2.02 -7.24
N ASP A 219 47.21 -1.81 -8.51
CA ASP A 219 47.48 -0.78 -9.51
C ASP A 219 46.41 -0.76 -10.65
N ALA A 220 46.46 0.33 -11.43
CA ALA A 220 46.26 0.42 -12.87
C ALA A 220 44.85 0.50 -13.51
N ASN A 221 44.82 1.42 -14.46
CA ASN A 221 43.74 1.99 -15.25
C ASN A 221 43.81 1.39 -16.66
N GLU A 222 42.73 0.82 -17.20
CA GLU A 222 42.53 0.64 -18.65
C GLU A 222 41.02 0.49 -18.99
N PRO A 223 40.51 1.12 -20.07
CA PRO A 223 39.07 1.26 -20.29
C PRO A 223 38.46 0.02 -20.95
N LYS A 224 37.44 -0.56 -20.32
CA LYS A 224 36.62 -1.63 -20.93
C LYS A 224 35.59 -1.03 -21.89
N ALA A 225 35.59 -1.55 -23.13
CA ALA A 225 34.65 -1.19 -24.19
C ALA A 225 33.18 -1.48 -23.79
N PRO A 226 32.21 -0.69 -24.29
CA PRO A 226 30.80 -0.89 -23.97
C PRO A 226 30.23 -2.15 -24.65
N PRO A 227 29.30 -2.88 -24.00
CA PRO A 227 28.66 -4.06 -24.57
C PRO A 227 27.71 -3.69 -25.74
N PRO A 228 27.53 -4.59 -26.73
CA PRO A 228 26.73 -4.31 -27.92
C PRO A 228 25.23 -4.17 -27.60
N SER A 229 24.59 -3.20 -28.25
CA SER A 229 23.15 -2.95 -28.17
C SER A 229 22.37 -4.05 -28.92
N PHE A 230 21.53 -4.78 -28.19
CA PHE A 230 20.50 -5.62 -28.80
C PHE A 230 19.32 -4.74 -29.21
N CYS A 231 19.31 -4.30 -30.47
CA CYS A 231 18.14 -3.75 -31.13
C CYS A 231 17.24 -4.92 -31.56
N SER A 232 16.13 -5.14 -30.85
CA SER A 232 15.11 -6.10 -31.25
C SER A 232 14.25 -5.49 -32.36
N GLN A 233 14.70 -5.62 -33.61
CA GLN A 233 13.81 -5.61 -34.76
C GLN A 233 13.18 -7.00 -34.85
N TYR A 234 11.87 -7.11 -34.63
CA TYR A 234 11.08 -8.15 -35.29
C TYR A 234 9.76 -7.55 -35.76
N ILE A 235 9.59 -7.73 -37.07
CA ILE A 235 8.36 -7.63 -37.87
C ILE A 235 7.37 -8.68 -37.37
#